data_AF-A0A383EWI3-F1
#
_entry.id   AF-A0A383EWI3-F1
#
_cell.length_a   1.000
_cell.length_b   1.000
_cell.length_c   1.000
_cell.angle_alpha   90.00
_cell.angle_beta   90.00
_cell.angle_gamma   90.00
#
_symmetry.space_group_name_H-M   'P 1'
#
loop_
_entity.id
_entity.type
_entity.pdbx_description
1 polymer ?
#
loop_
_entity_poly.entity_id
_entity_poly.type
_entity_poly.pdbx_seq_one_letter_code
_entity_poly.pdbx_strand_id
1 'polypeptide(L)'
;MDRTTKFAKSLEDWTGEEVPIICSFSEVHTTLRDFYQQHVDLISRYGKMGITILPQWLPPTAWYFGGAAQLNAMNNLSDIEEIKNHDLSICMDICHLCMGEEVFNFQGVDVIRELGPHICHLHLAEASGYDGEGLAFGQGDDRNRSILAEAMDLKCTKVIEVWQGHLNSGSGFASALEYLNRQFND
;
A
#
# COMPACT_ATOMS: atom_id res chain seq x y z
N MET A 1 3.65 -7.34 -17.32
CA MET A 1 4.83 -7.04 -16.48
C MET A 1 6.01 -6.50 -17.32
N ASP A 2 6.44 -7.17 -18.40
CA ASP A 2 7.65 -6.77 -19.17
C ASP A 2 7.71 -5.33 -19.68
N ARG A 3 6.58 -4.72 -20.07
CA ARG A 3 6.57 -3.29 -20.46
C ARG A 3 6.85 -2.39 -19.27
N THR A 4 6.22 -2.66 -18.13
CA THR A 4 6.40 -1.91 -16.88
C THR A 4 7.84 -2.00 -16.39
N THR A 5 8.44 -3.20 -16.43
CA THR A 5 9.83 -3.39 -15.98
C THR A 5 10.84 -2.69 -16.88
N LYS A 6 10.64 -2.71 -18.21
CA LYS A 6 11.46 -1.94 -19.14
C LYS A 6 11.36 -0.44 -18.88
N PHE A 7 10.15 0.04 -18.58
CA PHE A 7 9.93 1.45 -18.27
C PHE A 7 10.59 1.85 -16.95
N ALA A 8 10.41 1.07 -15.89
CA ALA A 8 11.08 1.28 -14.61
C ALA A 8 12.60 1.31 -14.79
N LYS A 9 13.19 0.34 -15.50
CA LYS A 9 14.63 0.32 -15.80
C LYS A 9 15.11 1.57 -16.55
N SER A 10 14.31 2.03 -17.52
CA SER A 10 14.63 3.25 -18.26
C SER A 10 14.62 4.50 -17.37
N LEU A 11 13.75 4.53 -16.37
CA LEU A 11 13.72 5.61 -15.38
C LEU A 11 14.93 5.51 -14.45
N GLU A 12 15.26 4.32 -13.94
CA GLU A 12 16.46 4.10 -13.11
C GLU A 12 17.74 4.53 -13.83
N ASP A 13 17.89 4.15 -15.10
CA ASP A 13 19.04 4.52 -15.91
C ASP A 13 19.12 6.04 -16.13
N TRP A 14 17.98 6.74 -16.11
CA TRP A 14 17.90 8.18 -16.29
C TRP A 14 18.09 8.98 -14.99
N THR A 15 17.56 8.49 -13.86
CA THR A 15 17.60 9.18 -12.56
C THR A 15 18.82 8.78 -11.73
N GLY A 16 19.37 7.58 -11.93
CA GLY A 16 20.37 6.96 -11.06
C GLY A 16 19.82 6.40 -9.75
N GLU A 17 18.49 6.44 -9.56
CA GLU A 17 17.79 6.00 -8.35
C GLU A 17 16.98 4.73 -8.64
N GLU A 18 16.81 3.87 -7.63
CA GLU A 18 15.94 2.68 -7.74
C GLU A 18 14.48 3.09 -7.97
N VAL A 19 13.78 2.40 -8.87
CA VAL A 19 12.38 2.64 -9.19
C VAL A 19 11.57 1.38 -8.88
N PRO A 20 11.06 1.22 -7.65
CA PRO A 20 10.25 0.06 -7.29
C PRO A 20 8.92 0.08 -8.04
N ILE A 21 8.45 -1.11 -8.43
CA ILE A 21 7.16 -1.31 -9.07
C ILE A 21 6.16 -1.75 -8.01
N ILE A 22 5.19 -0.89 -7.70
CA ILE A 22 4.08 -1.22 -6.81
C ILE A 22 3.03 -2.01 -7.61
N CYS A 23 2.57 -3.14 -7.07
CA CYS A 23 1.66 -4.05 -7.77
C CYS A 23 0.45 -4.43 -6.91
N SER A 24 -0.75 -4.15 -7.42
CA SER A 24 -2.02 -4.54 -6.79
C SER A 24 -2.43 -5.95 -7.20
N PHE A 25 -1.77 -6.97 -6.66
CA PHE A 25 -2.12 -8.37 -6.92
C PHE A 25 -3.39 -8.76 -6.15
N SER A 26 -4.50 -8.97 -6.86
CA SER A 26 -5.83 -9.12 -6.24
C SER A 26 -6.53 -10.46 -6.52
N GLU A 27 -6.19 -11.12 -7.63
CA GLU A 27 -6.94 -12.27 -8.14
C GLU A 27 -6.42 -13.59 -7.59
N VAL A 28 -7.22 -14.24 -6.74
CA VAL A 28 -6.95 -15.58 -6.21
C VAL A 28 -7.67 -16.62 -7.06
N HIS A 29 -6.93 -17.38 -7.87
CA HIS A 29 -7.51 -18.38 -8.77
C HIS A 29 -7.70 -19.78 -8.14
N THR A 30 -6.91 -20.11 -7.10
CA THR A 30 -6.99 -21.40 -6.41
C THR A 30 -7.09 -21.21 -4.90
N THR A 31 -5.95 -21.16 -4.21
CA THR A 31 -5.87 -20.97 -2.76
C THR A 31 -5.00 -19.75 -2.45
N LEU A 32 -5.16 -19.18 -1.25
CA LEU A 32 -4.32 -18.06 -0.81
C LEU A 32 -2.84 -18.43 -0.83
N ARG A 33 -2.50 -19.63 -0.35
CA ARG A 33 -1.13 -20.13 -0.38
C ARG A 33 -0.56 -20.25 -1.79
N ASP A 34 -1.33 -20.78 -2.73
CA ASP A 34 -0.89 -20.86 -4.13
C ASP A 34 -0.71 -19.46 -4.73
N PHE A 35 -1.60 -18.53 -4.39
CA PHE A 35 -1.48 -17.13 -4.79
C PHE A 35 -0.14 -16.56 -4.31
N TYR A 36 0.20 -16.66 -3.02
CA TYR A 36 1.49 -16.16 -2.52
C TYR A 36 2.69 -16.86 -3.16
N GLN A 37 2.67 -18.19 -3.26
CA GLN A 37 3.77 -18.93 -3.88
C GLN A 37 4.02 -18.47 -5.33
N GLN A 38 2.96 -18.29 -6.13
CA GLN A 38 3.08 -17.83 -7.51
C GLN A 38 3.66 -16.41 -7.61
N HIS A 39 3.21 -15.50 -6.73
CA HIS A 39 3.69 -14.13 -6.72
C HIS A 39 5.12 -14.00 -6.19
N VAL A 40 5.50 -14.80 -5.19
CA VAL A 40 6.89 -14.89 -4.72
C VAL A 40 7.82 -15.40 -5.82
N ASP A 41 7.42 -16.42 -6.57
CA ASP A 41 8.19 -16.94 -7.71
C ASP A 41 8.35 -15.87 -8.83
N LEU A 42 7.29 -15.09 -9.07
CA LEU A 42 7.30 -13.97 -10.01
C LEU A 42 8.27 -12.87 -9.56
N ILE A 43 8.15 -12.44 -8.30
CA ILE A 43 8.96 -11.36 -7.71
C ILE A 43 10.43 -11.79 -7.68
N SER A 44 10.73 -13.01 -7.26
CA SER A 44 12.09 -13.57 -7.26
C SER A 44 12.71 -13.57 -8.66
N ARG A 45 11.92 -13.89 -9.69
CA ARG A 45 12.38 -13.88 -11.09
C ARG A 45 12.80 -12.47 -11.53
N TYR A 46 11.99 -11.46 -11.23
CA TYR A 46 12.31 -10.07 -11.57
C TYR A 46 13.40 -9.47 -10.68
N GLY A 47 13.47 -9.88 -9.40
CA GLY A 47 14.56 -9.52 -8.50
C GLY A 47 15.94 -9.97 -9.01
N LYS A 48 16.03 -11.16 -9.63
CA LYS A 48 17.26 -11.62 -10.31
C LYS A 48 17.66 -10.75 -11.51
N MET A 49 16.76 -9.93 -12.02
CA MET A 49 17.01 -8.96 -13.09
C MET A 49 17.30 -7.55 -12.52
N GLY A 50 17.41 -7.41 -11.20
CA GLY A 50 17.61 -6.13 -10.53
C GLY A 50 16.36 -5.24 -10.51
N ILE A 51 15.17 -5.83 -10.56
CA ILE A 51 13.90 -5.10 -10.50
C ILE A 51 13.23 -5.36 -9.15
N THR A 52 12.91 -4.29 -8.44
CA THR A 52 12.19 -4.33 -7.17
C THR A 52 10.68 -4.26 -7.43
N ILE A 53 9.94 -5.25 -6.93
CA ILE A 53 8.47 -5.32 -7.01
C ILE A 53 7.92 -5.41 -5.59
N LEU A 54 6.97 -4.55 -5.26
CA LEU A 54 6.32 -4.51 -3.96
C LEU A 54 4.82 -4.76 -4.14
N PRO A 55 4.30 -5.91 -3.68
CA PRO A 55 2.86 -6.11 -3.55
C PRO A 55 2.25 -5.04 -2.65
N GLN A 56 1.14 -4.44 -3.08
CA GLN A 56 0.41 -3.45 -2.31
C GLN A 56 -0.60 -4.13 -1.38
N TRP A 57 -0.74 -3.64 -0.15
CA TRP A 57 -1.91 -3.93 0.69
C TRP A 57 -3.17 -3.33 0.05
N LEU A 58 -4.23 -4.11 -0.06
CA LEU A 58 -5.42 -3.81 -0.87
C LEU A 58 -6.65 -3.52 0.00
N PRO A 59 -7.65 -2.81 -0.53
CA PRO A 59 -8.88 -2.57 0.21
C PRO A 59 -9.68 -3.88 0.37
N PRO A 60 -10.64 -3.93 1.30
CA PRO A 60 -11.57 -5.05 1.41
C PRO A 60 -12.39 -5.24 0.12
N THR A 61 -12.71 -4.15 -0.57
CA THR A 61 -13.44 -4.12 -1.83
C THR A 61 -12.77 -3.13 -2.77
N ALA A 62 -12.44 -3.56 -3.98
CA ALA A 62 -11.88 -2.71 -5.02
C ALA A 62 -12.91 -2.35 -6.09
N TRP A 63 -12.76 -1.15 -6.67
CA TRP A 63 -13.56 -0.69 -7.79
C TRP A 63 -12.85 -1.01 -9.12
N TYR A 64 -13.38 -2.00 -9.85
CA TYR A 64 -12.91 -2.33 -11.19
C TYR A 64 -13.89 -1.81 -12.26
N PHE A 65 -13.44 -1.82 -13.51
CA PHE A 65 -14.30 -1.52 -14.65
C PHE A 65 -15.42 -2.57 -14.75
N GLY A 66 -16.62 -2.20 -14.28
CA GLY A 66 -17.76 -3.11 -14.20
C GLY A 66 -18.38 -3.25 -12.80
N GLY A 67 -17.76 -2.67 -11.77
CA GLY A 67 -18.34 -2.59 -10.42
C GLY A 67 -17.35 -2.89 -9.30
N ALA A 68 -17.89 -2.99 -8.10
CA ALA A 68 -17.15 -3.33 -6.90
C ALA A 68 -16.91 -4.86 -6.81
N ALA A 69 -15.70 -5.27 -6.44
CA ALA A 69 -15.33 -6.65 -6.22
C ALA A 69 -14.67 -6.82 -4.85
N GLN A 70 -15.11 -7.81 -4.08
CA GLN A 70 -14.45 -8.18 -2.84
C GLN A 70 -13.11 -8.81 -3.13
N LEU A 71 -12.08 -8.38 -2.41
CA LEU A 71 -10.73 -8.91 -2.54
C LEU A 71 -10.45 -9.93 -1.43
N ASN A 72 -9.73 -10.99 -1.76
CA ASN A 72 -9.47 -12.12 -0.88
C ASN A 72 -7.97 -12.33 -0.58
N ALA A 73 -7.14 -11.38 -0.97
CA ALA A 73 -5.70 -11.41 -0.74
C ALA A 73 -5.18 -9.99 -0.51
N MET A 74 -4.04 -9.91 0.18
CA MET A 74 -3.33 -8.69 0.54
C MET A 74 -4.17 -7.71 1.40
N ASN A 75 -5.15 -8.18 2.18
CA ASN A 75 -6.06 -7.28 2.89
C ASN A 75 -6.54 -7.73 4.28
N ASN A 76 -6.15 -8.92 4.75
CA ASN A 76 -6.63 -9.48 6.01
C ASN A 76 -5.55 -10.24 6.81
N LEU A 77 -5.86 -10.71 8.02
CA LEU A 77 -4.92 -11.37 8.93
C LEU A 77 -4.25 -12.62 8.34
N SER A 78 -4.93 -13.37 7.48
CA SER A 78 -4.32 -14.52 6.80
C SER A 78 -3.18 -14.13 5.87
N ASP A 79 -3.21 -12.91 5.31
CA ASP A 79 -2.17 -12.38 4.46
C ASP A 79 -0.90 -12.04 5.24
N ILE A 80 -1.05 -11.60 6.48
CA ILE A 80 0.09 -11.27 7.36
C ILE A 80 1.01 -12.49 7.52
N GLU A 81 0.42 -13.66 7.76
CA GLU A 81 1.18 -14.90 7.92
C GLU A 81 1.90 -15.31 6.63
N GLU A 82 1.24 -15.19 5.48
CA GLU A 82 1.87 -15.49 4.19
C GLU A 82 3.01 -14.52 3.85
N ILE A 83 2.83 -13.22 4.12
CA ILE A 83 3.87 -12.20 3.94
C ILE A 83 5.10 -12.52 4.80
N LYS A 84 4.91 -12.85 6.08
CA LYS A 84 5.99 -13.22 6.99
C LYS A 84 6.68 -14.53 6.59
N ASN A 85 5.91 -15.55 6.23
CA ASN A 85 6.44 -16.86 5.83
C ASN A 85 7.32 -16.79 4.58
N HIS A 86 7.04 -15.83 3.70
CA HIS A 86 7.77 -15.62 2.46
C HIS A 86 8.81 -14.48 2.54
N ASP A 87 8.96 -13.82 3.69
CA ASP A 87 9.80 -12.63 3.87
C ASP A 87 9.55 -11.57 2.78
N LEU A 88 8.26 -11.33 2.50
CA LEU A 88 7.83 -10.56 1.35
C LEU A 88 7.83 -9.06 1.68
N SER A 89 8.65 -8.27 0.99
CA SER A 89 8.60 -6.80 1.08
C SER A 89 7.35 -6.25 0.40
N ILE A 90 6.61 -5.37 1.08
CA ILE A 90 5.33 -4.84 0.61
C ILE A 90 5.30 -3.30 0.58
N CYS A 91 4.34 -2.79 -0.19
CA CYS A 91 3.84 -1.44 -0.04
C CYS A 91 2.58 -1.48 0.82
N MET A 92 2.60 -0.82 1.98
CA MET A 92 1.42 -0.70 2.82
C MET A 92 0.66 0.56 2.45
N ASP A 93 -0.61 0.38 2.11
CA ASP A 93 -1.54 1.47 1.86
C ASP A 93 -2.37 1.72 3.12
N ILE A 94 -2.17 2.90 3.72
CA ILE A 94 -2.81 3.24 4.99
C ILE A 94 -4.31 3.42 4.83
N CYS A 95 -4.76 3.93 3.68
CA CYS A 95 -6.19 4.08 3.42
C CYS A 95 -6.86 2.71 3.37
N HIS A 96 -6.28 1.77 2.61
CA HIS A 96 -6.79 0.41 2.51
C HIS A 96 -6.78 -0.34 3.84
N LEU A 97 -5.73 -0.15 4.66
CA LEU A 97 -5.64 -0.76 5.98
C LEU A 97 -6.75 -0.27 6.91
N CYS A 98 -7.03 1.04 6.93
CA CYS A 98 -8.13 1.63 7.69
C CYS A 98 -9.50 1.09 7.26
N MET A 99 -9.73 0.95 5.95
CA MET A 99 -10.95 0.34 5.40
C MET A 99 -11.05 -1.15 5.77
N GLY A 100 -9.93 -1.86 5.75
CA GLY A 100 -9.85 -3.27 6.16
C GLY A 100 -10.19 -3.46 7.64
N GLU A 101 -9.75 -2.55 8.51
CA GLU A 101 -10.11 -2.58 9.94
C GLU A 101 -11.63 -2.50 10.15
N GLU A 102 -12.34 -1.66 9.39
CA GLU A 102 -13.81 -1.57 9.43
C GLU A 102 -14.49 -2.89 9.05
N VAL A 103 -13.95 -3.60 8.05
CA VAL A 103 -14.61 -4.77 7.46
C VAL A 103 -14.22 -6.08 8.15
N PHE A 104 -12.95 -6.23 8.51
CA PHE A 104 -12.37 -7.50 8.98
C PHE A 104 -12.18 -7.55 10.50
N ASN A 105 -12.47 -6.47 11.22
CA ASN A 105 -12.44 -6.42 12.69
C ASN A 105 -11.07 -6.80 13.28
N PHE A 106 -9.98 -6.48 12.58
CA PHE A 106 -8.63 -6.43 13.14
C PHE A 106 -8.32 -5.03 13.68
N GLN A 107 -7.15 -4.83 14.29
CA GLN A 107 -6.65 -3.50 14.66
C GLN A 107 -5.50 -3.13 13.73
N GLY A 108 -5.65 -2.07 12.93
CA GLY A 108 -4.67 -1.69 11.90
C GLY A 108 -3.30 -1.37 12.49
N VAL A 109 -3.25 -0.81 13.70
CA VAL A 109 -2.00 -0.57 14.44
C VAL A 109 -1.23 -1.87 14.67
N ASP A 110 -1.92 -2.97 14.99
CA ASP A 110 -1.28 -4.26 15.20
C ASP A 110 -0.74 -4.82 13.88
N VAL A 111 -1.46 -4.62 12.76
CA VAL A 111 -0.98 -4.99 11.42
C VAL A 111 0.31 -4.24 11.06
N ILE A 112 0.37 -2.92 11.31
CA ILE A 112 1.59 -2.13 11.06
C ILE A 112 2.76 -2.64 11.90
N ARG A 113 2.54 -2.93 13.19
CA ARG A 113 3.59 -3.45 14.08
C ARG A 113 4.10 -4.82 13.65
N GLU A 114 3.19 -5.69 13.28
CA GLU A 114 3.51 -7.06 12.89
C GLU A 114 4.23 -7.11 11.54
N LEU A 115 3.79 -6.30 10.57
CA LEU A 115 4.39 -6.22 9.24
C LEU A 115 5.50 -5.17 9.10
N GLY A 116 5.79 -4.37 10.13
CA GLY A 116 6.78 -3.29 10.09
C GLY A 116 8.12 -3.66 9.44
N PRO A 117 8.74 -4.83 9.73
CA PRO A 117 9.96 -5.28 9.07
C PRO A 117 9.83 -5.55 7.57
N HIS A 118 8.62 -5.79 7.08
CA HIS A 118 8.28 -6.10 5.69
C HIS A 118 7.75 -4.88 4.91
N ILE A 119 7.39 -3.79 5.58
CA ILE A 119 6.88 -2.56 4.94
C ILE A 119 8.04 -1.70 4.45
N CYS A 120 8.26 -1.69 3.13
CA CYS A 120 9.34 -0.93 2.50
C CYS A 120 8.85 0.33 1.76
N HIS A 121 7.53 0.50 1.64
CA HIS A 121 6.91 1.64 0.98
C HIS A 121 5.55 1.91 1.61
N LEU A 122 5.17 3.19 1.70
CA LEU A 122 3.90 3.62 2.25
C LEU A 122 3.16 4.51 1.27
N HIS A 123 1.88 4.22 1.07
CA HIS A 123 0.93 5.15 0.49
C HIS A 123 0.07 5.76 1.60
N LEU A 124 -0.03 7.09 1.59
CA LEU A 124 -0.60 7.88 2.68
C LEU A 124 -1.80 8.68 2.19
N ALA A 125 -2.97 8.33 2.71
CA ALA A 125 -4.19 9.11 2.71
C ALA A 125 -5.03 8.66 3.92
N GLU A 126 -6.16 9.33 4.16
CA GLU A 126 -7.13 8.88 5.15
C GLU A 126 -8.33 8.17 4.49
N ALA A 127 -9.03 7.36 5.28
CA ALA A 127 -10.24 6.67 4.88
C ALA A 127 -11.46 7.07 5.74
N SER A 128 -12.67 6.86 5.24
CA SER A 128 -13.88 6.84 6.08
C SER A 128 -14.73 5.62 5.75
N GLY A 129 -15.12 4.87 6.79
CA GLY A 129 -15.88 3.63 6.64
C GLY A 129 -15.17 2.59 5.76
N TYR A 130 -15.95 1.85 4.97
CA TYR A 130 -15.46 0.77 4.12
C TYR A 130 -15.26 1.19 2.65
N ASP A 131 -15.70 2.38 2.24
CA ASP A 131 -15.71 2.85 0.83
C ASP A 131 -15.24 4.31 0.63
N GLY A 132 -14.97 5.07 1.70
CA GLY A 132 -14.46 6.44 1.62
C GLY A 132 -12.95 6.49 1.48
N GLU A 133 -12.41 6.06 0.34
CA GLU A 133 -10.96 5.99 0.07
C GLU A 133 -10.35 7.37 -0.28
N GLY A 134 -9.08 7.58 0.07
CA GLY A 134 -8.25 8.66 -0.46
C GLY A 134 -8.56 10.05 0.08
N LEU A 135 -9.19 10.16 1.25
CA LEU A 135 -9.55 11.43 1.87
C LEU A 135 -8.33 12.26 2.23
N ALA A 136 -8.52 13.58 2.24
CA ALA A 136 -7.52 14.51 2.76
C ALA A 136 -7.32 14.29 4.26
N PHE A 137 -6.10 14.51 4.74
CA PHE A 137 -5.79 14.36 6.15
C PHE A 137 -6.60 15.29 7.05
N GLY A 138 -7.11 14.76 8.16
CA GLY A 138 -8.05 15.42 9.07
C GLY A 138 -9.51 15.31 8.65
N GLN A 139 -9.84 14.51 7.63
CA GLN A 139 -11.22 14.28 7.17
C GLN A 139 -11.67 12.82 7.28
N GLY A 140 -10.78 11.89 7.58
CA GLY A 140 -11.13 10.50 7.81
C GLY A 140 -11.57 10.20 9.23
N ASP A 141 -11.80 8.92 9.49
CA ASP A 141 -12.23 8.41 10.79
C ASP A 141 -11.14 8.55 11.86
N ASP A 142 -11.54 8.74 13.13
CA ASP A 142 -10.62 8.99 14.25
C ASP A 142 -9.55 7.90 14.42
N ARG A 143 -9.88 6.63 14.13
CA ARG A 143 -8.96 5.49 14.22
C ARG A 143 -7.73 5.65 13.32
N ASN A 144 -7.89 6.30 12.16
CA ASN A 144 -6.85 6.46 11.16
C ASN A 144 -5.63 7.15 11.75
N ARG A 145 -5.84 8.07 12.71
CA ARG A 145 -4.77 8.81 13.37
C ARG A 145 -3.76 7.88 14.04
N SER A 146 -4.23 6.83 14.71
CA SER A 146 -3.35 5.90 15.42
C SER A 146 -2.56 5.01 14.46
N ILE A 147 -3.20 4.54 13.39
CA ILE A 147 -2.58 3.73 12.33
C ILE A 147 -1.53 4.56 11.58
N LEU A 148 -1.90 5.79 11.21
CA LEU A 148 -1.02 6.73 10.53
C LEU A 148 0.19 7.07 11.41
N ALA A 149 0.00 7.31 12.70
CA ALA A 149 1.11 7.59 13.61
C ALA A 149 2.12 6.43 13.67
N GLU A 150 1.64 5.19 13.82
CA GLU A 150 2.51 4.01 13.81
C GLU A 150 3.23 3.84 12.46
N ALA A 151 2.55 4.09 11.34
CA ALA A 151 3.14 4.01 10.02
C ALA A 151 4.19 5.11 9.76
N MET A 152 4.01 6.31 10.32
CA MET A 152 4.94 7.42 10.16
C MET A 152 6.31 7.15 10.79
N ASP A 153 6.36 6.33 11.85
CA ASP A 153 7.61 5.92 12.52
C ASP A 153 8.46 4.95 11.69
N LEU A 154 7.89 4.31 10.65
CA LEU A 154 8.62 3.39 9.78
C LEU A 154 9.65 4.12 8.91
N LYS A 155 10.87 3.60 8.80
CA LYS A 155 11.94 4.20 7.98
C LYS A 155 11.91 3.69 6.55
N CYS A 156 10.93 4.15 5.79
CA CYS A 156 10.72 3.78 4.39
C CYS A 156 10.20 4.96 3.55
N THR A 157 10.17 4.77 2.23
CA THR A 157 9.58 5.75 1.29
C THR A 157 8.09 5.94 1.59
N LYS A 158 7.66 7.20 1.61
CA LYS A 158 6.28 7.61 1.88
C LYS A 158 5.78 8.45 0.71
N VAL A 159 4.66 8.06 0.12
CA VAL A 159 4.00 8.74 -1.00
C VAL A 159 2.61 9.16 -0.55
N ILE A 160 2.25 10.42 -0.78
CA ILE A 160 0.90 10.92 -0.52
C ILE A 160 0.00 10.53 -1.68
N GLU A 161 -1.10 9.84 -1.38
CA GLU A 161 -2.09 9.35 -2.35
C GLU A 161 -3.50 9.91 -2.07
N VAL A 162 -3.58 11.17 -1.65
CA VAL A 162 -4.89 11.86 -1.51
C VAL A 162 -5.56 11.96 -2.89
N TRP A 163 -6.80 11.46 -2.99
CA TRP A 163 -7.58 11.48 -4.21
C TRP A 163 -7.73 12.91 -4.72
N GLN A 164 -7.58 13.06 -6.04
CA GLN A 164 -7.62 14.36 -6.72
C GLN A 164 -6.63 15.40 -6.18
N GLY A 165 -5.59 14.99 -5.44
CA GLY A 165 -4.60 15.92 -4.89
C GLY A 165 -3.85 16.76 -5.93
N HIS A 166 -3.79 16.27 -7.17
CA HIS A 166 -3.19 16.94 -8.32
C HIS A 166 -4.03 18.14 -8.84
N LEU A 167 -5.31 18.23 -8.49
CA LEU A 167 -6.16 19.35 -8.91
C LEU A 167 -5.68 20.67 -8.31
N ASN A 168 -6.03 21.77 -8.98
CA ASN A 168 -5.64 23.13 -8.60
C ASN A 168 -4.12 23.24 -8.36
N SER A 169 -3.33 22.76 -9.33
CA SER A 169 -1.87 22.80 -9.29
C SER A 169 -1.24 22.07 -8.10
N GLY A 170 -1.82 20.95 -7.67
CA GLY A 170 -1.27 20.13 -6.58
C GLY A 170 -1.65 20.59 -5.18
N SER A 171 -2.69 21.43 -5.04
CA SER A 171 -3.11 22.00 -3.75
C SER A 171 -3.42 20.96 -2.67
N GLY A 172 -3.99 19.81 -3.05
CA GLY A 172 -4.29 18.72 -2.12
C GLY A 172 -3.03 18.07 -1.58
N PHE A 173 -2.02 17.88 -2.43
CA PHE A 173 -0.72 17.36 -1.99
C PHE A 173 0.03 18.37 -1.11
N ALA A 174 -0.01 19.66 -1.42
CA ALA A 174 0.57 20.69 -0.57
C ALA A 174 -0.07 20.71 0.83
N SER A 175 -1.41 20.67 0.88
CA SER A 175 -2.15 20.64 2.16
C SER A 175 -1.83 19.38 2.99
N ALA A 176 -1.68 18.24 2.32
CA ALA A 176 -1.28 16.99 2.95
C ALA A 176 0.12 17.06 3.57
N LEU A 177 1.11 17.59 2.83
CA LEU A 177 2.46 17.79 3.34
C LEU A 177 2.47 18.70 4.58
N GLU A 178 1.74 19.82 4.52
CA GLU A 178 1.63 20.73 5.66
C GLU A 178 0.98 20.08 6.88
N TYR A 179 -0.08 19.29 6.68
CA TYR A 179 -0.74 18.56 7.75
C TYR A 179 0.23 17.57 8.40
N LEU A 180 0.85 16.69 7.61
CA LEU A 180 1.77 15.68 8.12
C LEU A 180 2.96 16.33 8.85
N ASN A 181 3.51 17.42 8.30
CA ASN A 181 4.60 18.13 8.95
C ASN A 181 4.20 18.68 10.34
N ARG A 182 2.99 19.27 10.46
CA ARG A 182 2.46 19.77 11.75
C ARG A 182 2.14 18.67 12.76
N GLN A 183 2.00 17.41 12.34
CA GLN A 183 1.64 16.31 13.25
C GLN A 183 2.85 15.49 13.68
N PHE A 184 3.90 15.41 12.84
CA PHE A 184 4.98 14.44 13.02
C PHE A 184 6.40 15.03 13.02
N ASN A 185 6.58 16.33 12.75
CA ASN A 185 7.91 16.97 12.65
C ASN A 185 8.09 18.16 13.60
N ASP A 186 7.47 18.14 14.79
CA ASP A 186 7.72 19.15 15.83
C ASP A 186 9.10 18.99 16.49
#